data_AF-I3SNL4-F1
#
_entry.id   AF-I3SNL4-F1
#
_cell.length_a   1.000
_cell.length_b   1.000
_cell.length_c   1.000
_cell.angle_alpha   90.00
_cell.angle_beta   90.00
_cell.angle_gamma   90.00
#
_symmetry.space_group_name_H-M   'P 1'
#
loop_
_entity.id
_entity.type
_entity.pdbx_description
1 polymer ?
#
loop_
_entity_poly.entity_id
_entity_poly.type
_entity_poly.pdbx_seq_one_letter_code
_entity_poly.pdbx_strand_id
1 'polypeptide(L)'
;MLDWVKKIHQEKKLELLVDKDLKSNYDKIELEEMVQVALLCTQYLPSHRPKMSEVVRMLEGDGLAERWEASQKTDTSKFKHQESSLSDRYSDLTDDSLLLVQAMELSGPR
;
A
#
# COMPACT_ATOMS: atom_id res chain seq x y z
N MET A 1 -4.43 8.93 3.10
CA MET A 1 -3.85 8.84 4.46
C MET A 1 -2.52 8.11 4.45
N LEU A 2 -2.44 6.88 3.91
CA LEU A 2 -1.18 6.12 3.82
C LEU A 2 -0.10 6.80 2.97
N ASP A 3 -0.46 7.53 1.91
CA ASP A 3 0.52 8.25 1.08
C ASP A 3 1.26 9.35 1.84
N TRP A 4 0.56 10.00 2.78
CA TRP A 4 1.17 10.99 3.65
C TRP A 4 2.16 10.34 4.63
N VAL A 5 1.81 9.20 5.21
CA VAL A 5 2.71 8.43 6.10
C VAL A 5 3.96 7.97 5.34
N LYS A 6 3.79 7.43 4.12
CA LYS A 6 4.92 7.04 3.25
C LYS A 6 5.84 8.21 2.94
N LYS A 7 5.27 9.37 2.60
CA LYS A 7 6.04 10.60 2.36
C LYS A 7 6.83 11.01 3.60
N ILE A 8 6.20 11.03 4.77
CA ILE A 8 6.88 11.37 6.03
C ILE A 8 8.02 10.41 6.33
N HIS A 9 7.79 9.11 6.16
CA HIS A 9 8.83 8.10 6.36
C HIS A 9 10.02 8.33 5.41
N GLN A 10 9.76 8.59 4.13
CA GLN A 10 10.80 8.85 3.13
C GLN A 10 11.58 10.15 3.39
N GLU A 11 10.91 11.18 3.92
CA GLU A 11 11.53 12.44 4.34
C GLU A 11 12.23 12.33 5.72
N LYS A 12 12.16 11.18 6.39
CA LYS A 12 12.70 10.93 7.74
C LYS A 12 12.18 11.88 8.82
N LYS A 13 10.93 12.37 8.67
CA LYS A 13 10.26 13.30 9.61
C LYS A 13 9.24 12.58 10.52
N LEU A 14 9.63 11.42 11.05
CA LEU A 14 8.70 10.52 11.76
C LEU A 14 8.08 11.16 13.01
N GLU A 15 8.69 12.19 13.59
CA GLU A 15 8.15 12.97 14.70
C GLU A 15 6.78 13.60 14.40
N LEU A 16 6.44 13.83 13.11
CA LEU A 16 5.14 14.35 12.70
C LEU A 16 4.00 13.32 12.82
N LEU A 17 4.34 12.03 12.96
CA LEU A 17 3.37 10.93 13.13
C LEU A 17 3.08 10.64 14.61
N VAL A 18 3.92 11.13 15.52
CA VAL A 18 3.85 10.77 16.93
C VAL A 18 2.69 11.51 17.61
N ASP A 19 1.97 10.78 18.46
CA ASP A 19 0.96 11.38 19.31
C ASP A 19 1.59 12.44 20.23
N LYS A 20 0.97 13.62 20.30
CA LYS A 20 1.44 14.74 21.13
C LYS A 20 1.49 14.39 22.61
N ASP A 21 0.65 13.46 23.06
CA ASP A 21 0.58 13.05 24.45
C ASP A 21 1.79 12.18 24.87
N LEU A 22 2.46 11.51 23.91
CA LEU A 22 3.73 10.82 24.18
C LEU A 22 4.89 11.80 24.46
N LYS A 23 4.77 13.07 24.04
CA LYS A 23 5.79 14.11 24.19
C LYS A 23 7.15 13.69 23.61
N SER A 24 8.10 13.30 24.47
CA SER A 24 9.42 12.80 24.09
C SER A 24 9.74 11.47 24.76
N ASN A 25 8.71 10.76 25.24
CA ASN A 25 8.83 9.45 25.89
C ASN A 25 8.66 8.33 24.87
N TYR A 26 9.47 8.37 23.82
CA TYR A 26 9.52 7.31 22.81
C TYR A 26 10.93 7.20 22.26
N ASP A 27 11.32 5.98 21.90
CA ASP A 27 12.55 5.74 21.17
C ASP A 27 12.32 5.96 19.67
N LYS A 28 13.27 6.61 19.00
CA LYS A 28 13.15 6.94 17.57
C LYS A 28 13.29 5.71 16.68
N ILE A 29 14.06 4.72 17.11
CA ILE A 29 14.27 3.46 16.40
C ILE A 29 12.98 2.63 16.49
N GLU A 30 12.43 2.46 17.70
CA GLU A 30 11.16 1.75 17.90
C GLU A 30 10.01 2.40 17.11
N LEU A 31 9.99 3.73 17.04
CA LEU A 31 9.03 4.46 16.21
C LEU A 31 9.18 4.12 14.72
N GLU A 32 10.41 4.11 14.20
CA GLU A 32 10.68 3.77 12.80
C GLU A 32 10.25 2.33 12.50
N GLU A 33 10.61 1.38 13.35
CA GLU A 33 10.23 -0.03 13.22
C GLU A 33 8.71 -0.22 13.24
N MET A 34 8.02 0.46 14.16
CA MET A 34 6.55 0.42 14.24
C MET A 34 5.90 0.96 12.96
N VAL A 35 6.43 2.05 12.39
CA VAL A 35 5.94 2.60 11.12
C VAL A 35 6.18 1.63 9.97
N GLN A 36 7.33 0.95 9.93
CA GLN A 36 7.61 -0.07 8.92
C GLN A 36 6.62 -1.24 9.02
N VAL A 37 6.38 -1.77 10.22
CA VAL A 37 5.40 -2.84 10.45
C VAL A 37 3.99 -2.39 10.02
N ALA A 38 3.57 -1.17 10.39
CA ALA A 38 2.27 -0.63 10.00
C ALA A 38 2.13 -0.50 8.48
N LEU A 39 3.18 -0.05 7.79
CA LEU A 39 3.20 0.06 6.33
C LEU A 39 3.15 -1.31 5.64
N LEU A 40 3.82 -2.33 6.17
CA LEU A 40 3.71 -3.71 5.68
C LEU A 40 2.29 -4.27 5.86
N CYS A 41 1.66 -4.02 7.00
CA CYS A 41 0.30 -4.50 7.31
C CYS A 41 -0.79 -3.83 6.45
N THR A 42 -0.54 -2.60 5.99
CA THR A 42 -1.52 -1.79 5.24
C THR A 42 -1.28 -1.78 3.73
N GLN A 43 -0.48 -2.71 3.23
CA GLN A 43 -0.26 -2.87 1.78
C GLN A 43 -1.57 -3.09 1.03
N TYR A 44 -1.66 -2.47 -0.15
CA TYR A 44 -2.88 -2.50 -0.97
C TYR A 44 -3.32 -3.93 -1.29
N LEU A 45 -2.39 -4.76 -1.78
CA LEU A 45 -2.65 -6.16 -2.10
C LEU A 45 -2.65 -7.01 -0.81
N PRO A 46 -3.76 -7.71 -0.50
CA PRO A 46 -3.85 -8.55 0.71
C PRO A 46 -2.77 -9.65 0.77
N SER A 47 -2.34 -10.16 -0.38
CA SER A 47 -1.33 -11.22 -0.48
C SER A 47 0.07 -10.81 -0.05
N HIS A 48 0.37 -9.51 0.02
CA HIS A 48 1.68 -9.04 0.47
C HIS A 48 1.72 -8.74 1.98
N ARG A 49 0.55 -8.52 2.59
CA ARG A 49 0.42 -8.23 4.01
C ARG A 49 0.98 -9.42 4.83
N PRO A 50 1.76 -9.16 5.88
CA PRO A 50 2.26 -10.22 6.75
C PRO A 50 1.12 -10.90 7.50
N LYS A 51 1.31 -12.18 7.84
CA LYS A 51 0.43 -12.87 8.79
C LYS A 51 0.62 -12.29 10.19
N MET A 52 -0.42 -12.35 11.03
CA MET A 52 -0.30 -11.87 12.42
C MET A 52 0.84 -12.53 13.21
N SER A 53 1.14 -13.81 12.95
CA SER A 53 2.30 -14.48 13.55
C SER A 53 3.64 -13.88 13.12
N GLU A 54 3.75 -13.39 11.88
CA GLU A 54 4.95 -12.69 11.39
C GLU A 54 5.03 -11.30 12.01
N VAL A 55 3.89 -10.61 12.16
CA VAL A 55 3.82 -9.31 12.84
C VAL A 55 4.32 -9.42 14.28
N VAL A 56 3.87 -10.43 15.02
CA VAL A 56 4.35 -10.66 16.40
C VAL A 56 5.86 -10.88 16.43
N ARG A 57 6.40 -11.74 15.56
CA ARG A 57 7.87 -11.96 15.47
C ARG A 57 8.64 -10.68 15.16
N MET A 58 8.15 -9.86 14.23
CA MET A 58 8.77 -8.56 13.92
C MET A 58 8.78 -7.63 15.14
N LEU A 59 7.68 -7.59 15.91
CA LEU A 59 7.59 -6.79 17.13
C LEU A 59 8.43 -7.35 18.29
N GLU A 60 8.74 -8.64 18.27
CA GLU A 60 9.69 -9.28 19.20
C GLU A 60 11.16 -9.07 18.78
N GLY A 61 11.41 -8.39 17.65
CA GLY A 61 12.75 -8.04 17.16
C GLY A 61 13.31 -8.96 16.09
N ASP A 62 12.49 -9.82 15.46
CA ASP A 62 12.94 -10.83 14.49
C ASP A 62 12.32 -10.63 13.09
N GLY A 63 13.17 -10.50 12.07
CA GLY A 63 12.77 -10.60 10.66
C GLY A 63 12.20 -9.34 10.00
N LEU A 64 12.16 -8.20 10.70
CA LEU A 64 11.60 -6.96 10.16
C LEU A 64 12.44 -6.39 9.01
N ALA A 65 13.76 -6.32 9.17
CA ALA A 65 14.66 -5.73 8.18
C ALA A 65 14.59 -6.46 6.84
N GLU A 66 14.67 -7.79 6.85
CA GLU A 66 14.61 -8.62 5.66
C GLU A 66 13.26 -8.50 4.95
N ARG A 67 12.16 -8.49 5.73
CA ARG A 67 10.81 -8.36 5.19
C ARG A 67 10.59 -6.98 4.58
N TRP A 68 11.07 -5.94 5.24
CA TRP A 68 10.98 -4.56 4.77
C TRP A 68 11.71 -4.38 3.43
N GLU A 69 12.95 -4.86 3.33
CA GLU A 69 13.73 -4.81 2.09
C GLU A 69 13.05 -5.57 0.93
N ALA A 70 12.46 -6.73 1.21
CA ALA A 70 11.73 -7.50 0.20
C ALA A 70 10.51 -6.75 -0.35
N SER A 71 9.82 -5.98 0.50
CA SER A 71 8.69 -5.15 0.08
C SER A 71 9.10 -4.00 -0.86
N GLN A 72 10.21 -3.33 -0.58
CA GLN A 72 10.67 -2.18 -1.38
C GLN A 72 11.08 -2.60 -2.81
N LYS A 73 11.63 -3.81 -2.96
CA LYS A 73 11.99 -4.40 -4.26
C LYS A 73 10.76 -4.71 -5.13
N THR A 74 9.60 -4.97 -4.50
CA THR A 74 8.36 -5.26 -5.22
C THR A 74 7.56 -4.00 -5.59
N ASP A 75 7.76 -2.87 -4.91
CA ASP A 75 7.08 -1.61 -5.23
C ASP A 75 7.74 -0.85 -6.40
N THR A 76 9.06 -0.93 -6.53
CA THR A 76 9.81 -0.28 -7.62
C THR A 76 9.58 -0.90 -9.00
N SER A 77 9.26 -2.20 -9.08
CA SER A 77 8.94 -2.89 -10.33
C SER A 77 7.50 -2.64 -10.83
N LYS A 78 6.60 -2.19 -9.96
CA LYS A 78 5.16 -2.07 -10.25
C LYS A 78 4.73 -0.73 -10.82
N PHE A 79 5.49 0.34 -10.64
CA PHE A 79 5.22 1.61 -11.35
C PHE A 79 5.31 1.48 -12.87
N LYS A 80 6.04 0.49 -13.40
CA LYS A 80 6.05 0.16 -14.83
C LYS A 80 4.95 -0.80 -15.26
N HIS A 81 4.33 -1.54 -14.34
CA HIS A 81 3.42 -2.63 -14.67
C HIS A 81 1.95 -2.33 -14.32
N GLN A 82 1.65 -1.29 -13.54
CA GLN A 82 0.27 -0.96 -13.15
C GLN A 82 -0.55 -0.23 -14.21
N GLU A 83 0.07 0.41 -15.20
CA GLU A 83 -0.67 0.83 -16.42
C GLU A 83 -1.06 -0.38 -17.27
N SER A 84 -0.22 -1.42 -17.34
CA SER A 84 -0.53 -2.66 -18.07
C SER A 84 -1.48 -3.60 -17.31
N SER A 85 -1.36 -3.70 -15.98
CA SER A 85 -2.05 -4.74 -15.20
C SER A 85 -3.49 -4.38 -14.77
N LEU A 86 -3.93 -3.12 -14.90
CA LEU A 86 -5.35 -2.78 -14.80
C LEU A 86 -6.13 -3.29 -16.02
N SER A 87 -5.46 -3.45 -17.17
CA SER A 87 -6.02 -4.07 -18.39
C SER A 87 -6.21 -5.58 -18.26
N ASP A 88 -5.33 -6.27 -17.52
CA ASP A 88 -5.33 -7.75 -17.45
C ASP A 88 -6.32 -8.35 -16.44
N ARG A 89 -6.94 -7.53 -15.57
CA ARG A 89 -7.94 -7.99 -14.60
C ARG A 89 -9.39 -7.65 -14.98
N TYR A 90 -9.59 -6.91 -16.07
CA TYR A 90 -10.93 -6.59 -16.60
C TYR A 90 -11.33 -7.48 -17.78
N SER A 91 -10.44 -8.37 -18.22
CA SER A 91 -10.65 -9.24 -19.38
C SER A 91 -11.51 -10.48 -19.14
N ASP A 92 -11.92 -10.77 -17.90
CA ASP A 92 -12.61 -12.04 -17.57
C ASP A 92 -14.06 -11.87 -17.07
N LEU A 93 -14.59 -10.64 -17.01
CA LEU A 93 -16.00 -10.37 -16.67
C LEU A 93 -16.49 -9.09 -17.36
N THR A 94 -16.84 -9.15 -18.65
CA THR A 94 -18.00 -8.44 -19.24
C THR A 94 -18.18 -8.81 -20.71
N ASP A 95 -18.99 -9.85 -20.98
CA ASP A 95 -19.71 -9.99 -22.25
C ASP A 95 -20.89 -8.99 -22.33
N ASP A 96 -21.23 -8.33 -21.21
CA ASP A 96 -22.32 -7.34 -21.13
C ASP A 96 -21.92 -5.88 -21.44
N SER A 97 -20.63 -5.58 -21.64
CA SER A 97 -20.17 -4.19 -21.84
C SER A 97 -20.28 -3.69 -23.30
N LEU A 98 -20.75 -4.50 -24.24
CA LEU A 98 -21.03 -4.02 -25.60
C LEU A 98 -22.25 -3.06 -25.63
N LEU A 99 -23.11 -3.09 -24.61
CA LEU A 99 -24.36 -2.30 -24.60
C LEU A 99 -24.19 -0.84 -24.17
N LEU A 100 -23.12 -0.48 -23.47
CA LEU A 100 -22.97 0.89 -22.96
C LEU A 100 -22.40 1.87 -24.00
N VAL A 101 -21.64 1.35 -24.98
CA VAL A 101 -21.09 2.17 -26.08
C VAL A 101 -22.11 2.38 -27.20
N GLN A 102 -23.09 1.48 -27.35
CA GLN A 102 -24.14 1.61 -28.37
C GLN A 102 -25.29 2.56 -27.98
N ALA A 103 -25.44 2.87 -26.68
CA ALA A 103 -26.52 3.73 -26.18
C ALA A 103 -26.26 5.24 -26.36
N MET A 104 -25.04 5.64 -26.75
CA MET A 104 -24.70 7.05 -26.98
C MET A 104 -25.04 7.55 -28.40
N GLU A 105 -25.38 6.66 -29.35
CA GLU A 105 -25.58 7.00 -30.78
C GLU A 105 -27.05 6.97 -31.24
N LEU A 106 -28.03 6.84 -30.33
CA LEU A 106 -29.47 6.75 -30.71
C LEU A 106 -30.32 7.96 -30.36
N SER A 107 -29.72 9.08 -29.95
CA SER A 107 -30.46 10.35 -29.77
C SER A 107 -30.19 11.32 -30.93
N GLY A 108 -30.56 10.93 -32.15
CA GLY A 108 -30.78 11.84 -33.28
C GLY A 108 -32.23 12.35 -33.31
N PRO A 109 -32.49 13.61 -33.71
CA PRO A 109 -33.83 14.20 -33.62
C PRO A 109 -34.81 13.56 -34.60
N ARG A 110 -36.07 13.39 -34.14
CA ARG A 110 -37.21 12.88 -34.90
C ARG A 110 -37.64 13.79 -36.04
#